data_AF-A0A7C5UBX8-F1
#
_entry.id   AF-A0A7C5UBX8-F1
#
_cell.length_a   1.000
_cell.length_b   1.000
_cell.length_c   1.000
_cell.angle_alpha   90.00
_cell.angle_beta   90.00
_cell.angle_gamma   90.00
#
_symmetry.space_group_name_H-M   'P 1'
#
loop_
_entity.id
_entity.type
_entity.pdbx_description
1 polymer ?
#
loop_
_entity_poly.entity_id
_entity_poly.type
_entity_poly.pdbx_seq_one_letter_code
_entity_poly.pdbx_strand_id
1 'polypeptide(L)' 'MVRYLNPKIHPICLRTTTSLRKLRDESIFIMEILEYRKVIYVDSEFLSKVMSVYKDVRREWVRKGRV' A
#
# COMPACT_ATOMS: atom_id res chain seq x y z
N MET A 1 -8.10 -16.67 -1.21
CA MET A 1 -8.22 -16.69 -2.68
C MET A 1 -7.19 -15.72 -3.26
N VAL A 2 -6.02 -16.21 -3.69
CA VAL A 2 -5.01 -15.38 -4.37
C VAL A 2 -5.39 -15.37 -5.85
N ARG A 3 -5.93 -14.25 -6.34
CA ARG A 3 -6.19 -14.08 -7.78
C ARG A 3 -4.87 -13.77 -8.46
N TYR A 4 -4.56 -14.49 -9.54
CA TYR A 4 -3.38 -14.27 -10.38
C TYR A 4 -3.33 -12.81 -10.83
N LEU A 5 -2.37 -12.04 -10.33
CA LEU A 5 -2.12 -10.66 -10.75
C LEU A 5 -1.14 -10.68 -11.91
N ASN A 6 -1.49 -9.93 -12.97
CA ASN A 6 -0.63 -9.60 -14.11
C ASN A 6 0.84 -9.40 -13.69
N PRO A 7 1.84 -9.93 -14.40
CA PRO A 7 3.25 -9.85 -14.01
C PRO A 7 3.82 -8.42 -13.94
N LYS A 8 3.13 -7.42 -14.51
CA LYS A 8 3.42 -5.98 -14.34
C LYS A 8 2.96 -5.40 -12.99
N ILE A 9 2.35 -6.22 -12.14
CA ILE A 9 1.83 -5.83 -10.85
C ILE A 9 2.76 -6.44 -9.81
N HIS A 10 3.61 -5.61 -9.19
CA HIS A 10 4.42 -6.04 -8.06
C HIS A 10 3.50 -6.28 -6.87
N PRO A 11 3.22 -7.54 -6.49
CA PRO A 11 2.36 -7.79 -5.37
C PRO A 11 3.19 -7.64 -4.10
N ILE A 12 2.89 -6.61 -3.30
CA ILE A 12 3.40 -6.55 -1.93
C ILE A 12 2.46 -7.30 -1.02
N CYS A 13 3.00 -8.30 -0.33
CA CYS A 13 2.39 -8.86 0.85
C CYS A 13 2.41 -7.79 1.96
N LEU A 14 1.32 -7.07 2.14
CA LEU A 14 1.12 -6.18 3.28
C LEU A 14 0.86 -7.03 4.54
N ARG A 15 1.84 -7.82 4.97
CA ARG A 15 1.73 -8.67 6.17
C ARG A 15 2.66 -8.22 7.29
N THR A 16 3.64 -7.38 6.99
CA THR A 16 4.71 -7.04 7.94
C THR A 16 4.55 -5.63 8.49
N THR A 17 4.94 -5.46 9.76
CA THR A 17 5.07 -4.16 10.44
C THR A 17 5.95 -3.17 9.66
N THR A 18 6.90 -3.69 8.87
CA THR A 18 7.75 -2.91 7.96
C THR A 18 6.96 -2.21 6.85
N SER A 19 5.86 -2.79 6.36
CA SER A 19 4.99 -2.14 5.36
C SER A 19 4.25 -0.94 5.97
N LEU A 20 3.78 -1.06 7.21
CA LEU A 20 3.17 0.05 7.94
C LEU A 20 4.16 1.18 8.22
N ARG A 21 5.41 0.84 8.59
CA ARG A 21 6.45 1.84 8.79
C ARG A 21 6.73 2.60 7.50
N LYS A 22 6.94 1.90 6.38
CA LYS A 22 7.16 2.52 5.07
C LYS A 22 5.98 3.38 4.60
N LEU A 23 4.76 3.00 4.95
CA LEU A 23 3.57 3.80 4.65
C LEU A 23 3.57 5.11 5.45
N ARG A 24 3.92 5.06 6.74
CA ARG A 24 4.06 6.26 7.59
C ARG A 24 5.22 7.15 7.15
N ASP A 25 6.29 6.55 6.64
CA ASP A 25 7.43 7.26 6.06
C ASP A 25 7.13 7.82 4.65
N GLU A 26 5.85 7.87 4.25
CA GLU A 26 5.40 8.43 2.97
C GLU A 26 6.05 7.81 1.73
N SER A 27 6.42 6.52 1.81
CA SER A 27 7.10 5.84 0.71
C SER A 27 6.24 5.85 -0.57
N ILE A 28 6.75 6.55 -1.60
CA ILE A 28 6.09 6.71 -2.91
C ILE A 28 5.64 5.35 -3.46
N PHE A 29 6.51 4.35 -3.39
CA PHE A 29 6.24 2.99 -3.86
C PHE A 29 5.04 2.34 -3.17
N ILE A 30 4.91 2.47 -1.85
CA ILE A 30 3.79 1.91 -1.09
C ILE A 30 2.50 2.69 -1.36
N MET A 31 2.59 4.02 -1.43
CA MET A 31 1.47 4.90 -1.74
C MET A 31 0.86 4.59 -3.12
N GLU A 32 1.71 4.41 -4.13
CA GLU A 32 1.28 4.04 -5.48
C GLU A 32 0.62 2.66 -5.51
N ILE A 33 1.20 1.66 -4.84
CA ILE A 33 0.63 0.30 -4.81
C ILE A 33 -0.77 0.29 -4.21
N LEU A 34 -0.97 1.03 -3.10
CA LEU A 34 -2.27 1.18 -2.45
C LEU A 34 -3.26 1.95 -3.35
N GLU A 35 -2.80 3.01 -4.03
CA GLU A 35 -3.61 3.79 -4.96
C GLU A 35 -4.06 2.95 -6.18
N TYR A 36 -3.17 2.13 -6.73
CA TYR A 36 -3.47 1.21 -7.83
C TYR A 36 -4.18 -0.07 -7.40
N ARG A 37 -4.47 -0.25 -6.10
CA ARG A 37 -5.09 -1.46 -5.53
C ARG A 37 -4.32 -2.75 -5.87
N LYS A 38 -2.99 -2.64 -6.02
CA LYS A 38 -2.08 -3.72 -6.42
C LYS A 38 -1.57 -4.53 -5.21
N VAL A 39 -2.49 -4.93 -4.33
CA VAL A 39 -2.17 -5.55 -3.04
C VAL A 39 -2.57 -7.02 -3.03
N ILE A 40 -1.67 -7.88 -2.55
CA ILE A 40 -2.03 -9.26 -2.17
C ILE A 40 -2.11 -9.31 -0.64
N TYR A 41 -3.31 -9.60 -0.12
CA TYR A 41 -3.57 -9.72 1.31
C TYR A 41 -4.29 -11.03 1.65
N VAL A 42 -4.06 -11.50 2.88
CA VAL A 42 -4.70 -12.71 3.43
C VAL A 42 -5.47 -12.40 4.71
N ASP A 43 -5.15 -11.31 5.40
CA ASP A 43 -5.78 -10.87 6.65
C ASP A 43 -6.55 -9.57 6.44
N SER A 44 -7.87 -9.61 6.67
CA SER A 44 -8.78 -8.48 6.51
C SER A 44 -8.65 -7.44 7.63
N GLU A 45 -8.31 -7.84 8.84
CA GLU A 45 -8.15 -6.93 9.98
C GLU A 45 -6.91 -6.06 9.77
N PHE A 46 -5.80 -6.70 9.36
CA PHE A 46 -4.58 -5.98 9.02
C PHE A 46 -4.78 -5.03 7.83
N LEU A 47 -5.52 -5.44 6.80
CA LEU A 47 -5.84 -4.57 5.68
C LEU A 47 -6.60 -3.32 6.12
N SER A 48 -7.61 -3.47 6.99
CA SER A 48 -8.37 -2.33 7.54
C SER A 48 -7.46 -1.33 8.22
N LYS A 49 -6.52 -1.82 9.05
CA LYS A 49 -5.52 -1.00 9.73
C LYS A 49 -4.61 -0.26 8.74
N VAL A 50 -4.12 -0.94 7.70
CA VAL A 50 -3.30 -0.29 6.66
C VAL A 50 -4.08 0.78 5.91
N MET A 51 -5.34 0.50 5.54
CA MET A 51 -6.19 1.45 4.82
C MET A 51 -6.52 2.69 5.67
N SER A 52 -6.69 2.54 6.98
CA SER A 52 -6.86 3.67 7.90
C SER A 52 -5.62 4.58 7.87
N VAL A 53 -4.42 4.01 8.07
CA VAL A 53 -3.17 4.78 8.04
C VAL A 53 -2.95 5.41 6.67
N TYR A 54 -3.26 4.69 5.59
CA TYR A 54 -3.16 5.23 4.24
C TYR A 54 -4.06 6.44 4.03
N LYS A 55 -5.30 6.41 4.54
CA LYS A 55 -6.23 7.54 4.43
C LYS A 55 -5.69 8.79 5.12
N ASP A 56 -5.04 8.62 6.27
CA ASP A 56 -4.44 9.72 7.02
C ASP A 56 -3.22 10.27 6.27
N VAL A 57 -2.26 9.41 5.91
CA VAL A 57 -1.05 9.80 5.18
C VAL A 57 -1.39 10.42 3.82
N ARG A 58 -2.35 9.87 3.08
CA ARG A 58 -2.72 10.34 1.74
C ARG A 58 -3.26 11.77 1.74
N ARG A 59 -3.85 12.24 2.85
CA ARG A 59 -4.36 13.62 2.99
C ARG A 59 -3.23 14.64 2.99
N GLU A 60 -2.14 14.32 3.67
CA GLU A 60 -0.97 15.20 3.82
C GLU A 60 0.03 14.99 2.68
N TRP A 61 0.04 13.80 2.09
CA TRP A 61 1.00 13.42 1.08
C TRP A 61 0.78 14.16 -0.25
N VAL A 62 1.79 14.96 -0.61
CA VAL A 62 1.93 15.58 -1.92
C VAL A 62 2.83 14.69 -2.77
N ARG A 63 2.31 14.20 -3.90
CA ARG A 63 3.10 13.38 -4.83
C ARG A 63 4.22 14.21 -5.43
N LYS A 64 5.45 14.00 -4.95
CA LYS A 64 6.66 14.58 -5.53
C LYS A 64 7.21 13.59 -6.56
N GLY A 65 7.30 14.00 -7.82
CA GLY A 65 7.89 13.15 -8.88
C GLY A 65 7.11 13.03 -10.18
N ARG A 66 6.20 13.96 -10.50
CA ARG A 66 5.69 14.11 -11.87
C ARG A 66 5.88 15.56 -12.33
N VAL A 67 7.12 15.87 -12.71
CA VAL A 67 7.49 16.98 -13.60
C VAL A 67 8.04 16.34 -14.85
#